data_AF-R7U927-F1
#
_entry.id   AF-R7U927-F1
#
_cell.length_a   1.000
_cell.length_b   1.000
_cell.length_c   1.000
_cell.angle_alpha   90.00
_cell.angle_beta   90.00
_cell.angle_gamma   90.00
#
_symmetry.space_group_name_H-M   'P 1'
#
loop_
_entity.id
_entity.type
_entity.pdbx_description
1 polymer ?
#
loop_
_entity_poly.entity_id
_entity_poly.type
_entity_poly.pdbx_seq_one_letter_code
_entity_poly.pdbx_strand_id
1 'polypeptide(L)'
;NKKFYFNEIPCVPDGEFIDEIHKKWFKNYEKLESHHGYIQWLFPIREQGMNYHASPLQVHEAEAIKNNEEAKKRVLTSYRLMLDFYGIKLANEKTGKVSRASNWIERYYHLNRSFHNYLRITRILKSLGELGYEHLKAPLVMLLLEEAVEHKTLKNIERSCCEYFVYTLRHEEERVDVINWIKQFSKYGVR
;
A
#
# COMPACT_ATOMS: atom_id res chain seq x y z
N ASN A 1 -11.08 -1.58 13.84
CA ASN A 1 -9.91 -0.85 13.32
C ASN A 1 -9.33 0.16 14.30
N LYS A 2 -10.14 1.08 14.88
CA LYS A 2 -9.63 2.10 15.82
C LYS A 2 -8.78 1.49 16.95
N LYS A 3 -9.33 0.52 17.67
CA LYS A 3 -8.64 -0.16 18.80
C LYS A 3 -7.28 -0.74 18.41
N PHE A 4 -7.18 -1.32 17.21
CA PHE A 4 -5.93 -1.87 16.69
C PHE A 4 -4.89 -0.77 16.46
N TYR A 5 -5.25 0.34 15.82
CA TYR A 5 -4.34 1.49 15.65
C TYR A 5 -4.02 2.23 16.94
N PHE A 6 -4.86 2.09 17.97
CA PHE A 6 -4.60 2.59 19.31
C PHE A 6 -3.74 1.61 20.13
N ASN A 7 -3.34 0.48 19.51
CA ASN A 7 -2.54 -0.58 20.12
C ASN A 7 -3.23 -1.25 21.32
N GLU A 8 -4.56 -1.24 21.34
CA GLU A 8 -5.38 -1.82 22.42
C GLU A 8 -5.73 -3.29 22.18
N ILE A 9 -5.73 -3.71 20.91
CA ILE A 9 -5.98 -5.11 20.51
C ILE A 9 -4.95 -5.56 19.47
N PRO A 10 -4.57 -6.85 19.45
CA PRO A 10 -3.76 -7.41 18.38
C PRO A 10 -4.59 -7.59 17.11
N CYS A 11 -3.92 -7.78 15.96
CA CYS A 11 -4.62 -8.32 14.81
C CYS A 11 -4.93 -9.81 15.00
N VAL A 12 -6.04 -10.29 14.46
CA VAL A 12 -6.52 -11.68 14.59
C VAL A 12 -6.71 -12.30 13.19
N PRO A 13 -6.62 -13.64 13.03
CA PRO A 13 -6.56 -14.68 14.08
C PRO A 13 -5.21 -14.85 14.79
N ASP A 14 -4.08 -14.88 14.06
CA ASP A 14 -2.75 -15.20 14.63
C ASP A 14 -1.77 -14.02 14.48
N GLY A 15 -2.15 -12.88 15.04
CA GLY A 15 -1.43 -11.63 14.85
C GLY A 15 -0.90 -11.01 16.13
N GLU A 16 -0.18 -9.90 15.96
CA GLU A 16 0.41 -9.14 17.05
C GLU A 16 -0.23 -7.73 17.13
N PHE A 17 0.11 -7.02 18.19
CA PHE A 17 -0.15 -5.59 18.32
C PHE A 17 0.58 -4.81 17.22
N ILE A 18 0.02 -3.70 16.77
CA ILE A 18 0.58 -2.94 15.64
C ILE A 18 2.03 -2.51 15.89
N ASP A 19 2.35 -2.10 17.12
CA ASP A 19 3.71 -1.69 17.49
C ASP A 19 4.69 -2.88 17.44
N GLU A 20 4.23 -4.07 17.83
CA GLU A 20 5.02 -5.30 17.78
C GLU A 20 5.23 -5.78 16.33
N ILE A 21 4.22 -5.64 15.47
CA ILE A 21 4.36 -5.88 14.02
C ILE A 21 5.43 -4.96 13.44
N HIS A 22 5.36 -3.66 13.72
CA HIS A 22 6.34 -2.69 13.21
C HIS A 22 7.75 -3.00 13.71
N LYS A 23 7.91 -3.44 14.96
CA LYS A 23 9.20 -3.75 15.56
C LYS A 23 9.80 -5.07 15.08
N LYS A 24 9.01 -6.14 15.01
CA LYS A 24 9.50 -7.51 14.77
C LYS A 24 9.43 -7.95 13.32
N TRP A 25 8.49 -7.42 12.54
CA TRP A 25 8.23 -7.92 11.19
C TRP A 25 8.93 -7.08 10.12
N PHE A 26 9.50 -5.93 10.49
CA PHE A 26 10.32 -5.14 9.56
C PHE A 26 11.50 -5.98 9.05
N LYS A 27 11.64 -6.05 7.72
CA LYS A 27 12.59 -6.93 6.99
C LYS A 27 12.41 -8.44 7.17
N ASN A 28 11.37 -8.89 7.86
CA ASN A 28 11.00 -10.31 7.92
C ASN A 28 10.06 -10.66 6.74
N TYR A 29 10.63 -10.77 5.55
CA TYR A 29 9.85 -10.91 4.31
C TYR A 29 9.09 -12.23 4.21
N GLU A 30 9.62 -13.33 4.76
CA GLU A 30 8.93 -14.62 4.80
C GLU A 30 7.65 -14.56 5.63
N LYS A 31 7.71 -13.88 6.79
CA LYS A 31 6.53 -13.66 7.64
C LYS A 31 5.48 -12.81 6.92
N LEU A 32 5.90 -11.73 6.26
CA LEU A 32 5.00 -10.84 5.51
C LEU A 32 4.37 -11.51 4.29
N GLU A 33 5.08 -12.40 3.61
CA GLU A 33 4.50 -13.11 2.47
C GLU A 33 3.48 -14.17 2.93
N SER A 34 3.85 -15.01 3.91
CA SER A 34 3.06 -16.16 4.38
C SER A 34 1.78 -15.80 5.15
N HIS A 35 1.77 -14.68 5.89
CA HIS A 35 0.63 -14.30 6.69
C HIS A 35 -0.31 -13.39 5.89
N HIS A 36 -1.55 -13.80 5.64
CA HIS A 36 -2.49 -13.00 4.84
C HIS A 36 -3.45 -12.15 5.69
N GLY A 37 -3.61 -12.48 6.98
CA GLY A 37 -4.59 -11.81 7.87
C GLY A 37 -4.22 -10.37 8.22
N TYR A 38 -2.93 -10.07 8.38
CA TYR A 38 -2.45 -8.79 8.93
C TYR A 38 -2.70 -7.60 7.99
N ILE A 39 -2.66 -7.82 6.66
CA ILE A 39 -2.78 -6.73 5.68
C ILE A 39 -4.12 -6.00 5.82
N GLN A 40 -5.15 -6.72 6.27
CA GLN A 40 -6.49 -6.17 6.45
C GLN A 40 -6.58 -5.21 7.64
N TRP A 41 -5.75 -5.48 8.65
CA TRP A 41 -5.64 -4.66 9.86
C TRP A 41 -4.70 -3.48 9.67
N LEU A 42 -3.57 -3.67 8.98
CA LEU A 42 -2.62 -2.60 8.67
C LEU A 42 -3.14 -1.60 7.63
N PHE A 43 -4.08 -2.02 6.78
CA PHE A 43 -4.67 -1.20 5.72
C PHE A 43 -6.18 -1.49 5.62
N PRO A 44 -6.98 -1.07 6.61
CA PRO A 44 -8.41 -1.28 6.57
C PRO A 44 -9.05 -0.37 5.51
N ILE A 45 -10.10 -0.88 4.89
CA ILE A 45 -10.89 -0.18 3.87
C ILE A 45 -12.37 -0.38 4.18
N ARG A 46 -13.24 0.42 3.55
CA ARG A 46 -14.71 0.36 3.77
C ARG A 46 -15.38 -0.88 3.15
N GLU A 47 -14.64 -1.65 2.36
CA GLU A 47 -15.09 -2.91 1.74
C GLU A 47 -14.66 -4.11 2.59
N GLN A 48 -15.51 -5.14 2.67
CA GLN A 48 -15.15 -6.39 3.36
C GLN A 48 -14.05 -7.13 2.58
N GLY A 49 -13.01 -7.56 3.29
CA GLY A 49 -11.97 -8.42 2.73
C GLY A 49 -12.11 -9.87 3.15
N MET A 50 -11.15 -10.70 2.71
CA MET A 50 -11.06 -12.14 3.03
C MET A 50 -10.87 -12.49 4.53
N ASN A 51 -10.46 -11.54 5.39
CA ASN A 51 -10.33 -11.78 6.82
C ASN A 51 -11.63 -11.33 7.50
N TYR A 52 -12.50 -12.29 7.83
CA TYR A 52 -13.78 -12.01 8.46
C TYR A 52 -13.67 -11.35 9.85
N HIS A 53 -12.52 -11.48 10.51
CA HIS A 53 -12.27 -10.81 11.78
C HIS A 53 -11.86 -9.35 11.64
N ALA A 54 -11.38 -8.95 10.45
CA ALA A 54 -11.10 -7.55 10.13
C ALA A 54 -12.37 -6.91 9.58
N SER A 55 -13.14 -6.25 10.47
CA SER A 55 -14.35 -5.54 10.05
C SER A 55 -14.03 -4.38 9.11
N PRO A 56 -14.94 -4.05 8.16
CA PRO A 56 -14.75 -2.92 7.26
C PRO A 56 -14.59 -1.62 8.06
N LEU A 57 -13.71 -0.74 7.57
CA LEU A 57 -13.42 0.53 8.20
C LEU A 57 -14.69 1.40 8.27
N GLN A 58 -15.07 1.81 9.48
CA GLN A 58 -16.19 2.72 9.67
C GLN A 58 -15.73 4.18 9.60
N VAL A 59 -16.62 5.09 9.21
CA VAL A 59 -16.30 6.53 9.08
C VAL A 59 -15.76 7.11 10.39
N HIS A 60 -16.43 6.84 11.51
CA HIS A 60 -16.01 7.31 12.83
C HIS A 60 -14.66 6.72 13.27
N GLU A 61 -14.31 5.50 12.84
CA GLU A 61 -12.99 4.91 13.11
C GLU A 61 -11.89 5.61 12.31
N ALA A 62 -12.15 5.88 11.03
CA ALA A 62 -11.22 6.61 10.16
C ALA A 62 -10.96 8.02 10.71
N GLU A 63 -12.00 8.72 11.14
CA GLU A 63 -11.88 10.03 11.79
C GLU A 63 -11.08 9.96 13.09
N ALA A 64 -11.35 8.97 13.95
CA ALA A 64 -10.59 8.78 15.19
C ALA A 64 -9.09 8.51 14.93
N ILE A 65 -8.76 7.75 13.89
CA ILE A 65 -7.37 7.50 13.48
C ILE A 65 -6.72 8.78 12.96
N LYS A 66 -7.41 9.52 12.08
CA LYS A 66 -6.92 10.79 11.52
C LYS A 66 -6.71 11.89 12.57
N ASN A 67 -7.47 11.87 13.66
CA ASN A 67 -7.37 12.85 14.73
C ASN A 67 -6.42 12.44 15.86
N ASN A 68 -5.71 11.32 15.72
CA ASN A 68 -4.73 10.85 16.70
C ASN A 68 -3.33 10.76 16.07
N GLU A 69 -2.38 11.55 16.57
CA GLU A 69 -1.04 11.63 15.99
C GLU A 69 -0.26 10.31 16.05
N GLU A 70 -0.44 9.51 17.10
CA GLU A 70 0.26 8.23 17.22
C GLU A 70 -0.34 7.19 16.27
N ALA A 71 -1.65 7.13 16.15
CA ALA A 71 -2.34 6.30 15.16
C ALA A 71 -1.93 6.68 13.73
N LYS A 72 -1.81 7.97 13.44
CA LYS A 72 -1.29 8.47 12.15
C LYS A 72 0.13 8.00 11.89
N LYS A 73 1.04 8.12 12.85
CA LYS A 73 2.42 7.60 12.71
C LYS A 73 2.46 6.10 12.47
N ARG A 74 1.56 5.34 13.10
CA ARG A 74 1.43 3.90 12.87
C ARG A 74 0.97 3.57 11.46
N VAL A 75 0.01 4.30 10.89
CA VAL A 75 -0.37 4.14 9.47
C VAL A 75 0.85 4.31 8.56
N LEU A 76 1.63 5.37 8.80
CA LEU A 76 2.81 5.66 7.99
C LEU A 76 3.93 4.62 8.19
N THR A 77 4.08 4.09 9.40
CA THR A 77 5.06 3.03 9.70
C THR A 77 4.65 1.72 9.02
N SER A 78 3.37 1.37 9.01
CA SER A 78 2.83 0.25 8.21
C SER A 78 3.13 0.44 6.73
N TYR A 79 2.97 1.67 6.21
CA TYR A 79 3.27 1.98 4.81
C TYR A 79 4.76 1.76 4.49
N ARG A 80 5.67 2.28 5.31
CA ARG A 80 7.13 2.05 5.15
C ARG A 80 7.50 0.57 5.18
N LEU A 81 6.90 -0.18 6.11
CA LEU A 81 7.11 -1.62 6.22
C LEU A 81 6.72 -2.34 4.93
N MET A 82 5.56 -2.02 4.36
CA MET A 82 5.13 -2.64 3.10
C MET A 82 5.92 -2.16 1.89
N LEU A 83 6.33 -0.89 1.84
CA LEU A 83 7.22 -0.40 0.78
C LEU A 83 8.54 -1.19 0.78
N ASP A 84 9.18 -1.35 1.94
CA ASP A 84 10.46 -2.09 2.05
C ASP A 84 10.28 -3.56 1.61
N PHE A 85 9.15 -4.18 1.99
CA PHE A 85 8.76 -5.50 1.52
C PHE A 85 8.62 -5.61 0.00
N TYR A 86 8.21 -4.53 -0.67
CA TYR A 86 8.15 -4.46 -2.14
C TYR A 86 9.45 -3.97 -2.79
N GLY A 87 10.52 -3.69 -2.03
CA GLY A 87 11.76 -3.15 -2.58
C GLY A 87 11.74 -1.66 -2.86
N ILE A 88 10.85 -0.92 -2.19
CA ILE A 88 10.63 0.51 -2.34
C ILE A 88 10.93 1.20 -1.01
N LYS A 89 11.40 2.44 -1.04
CA LYS A 89 11.54 3.28 0.16
C LYS A 89 10.78 4.58 -0.01
N LEU A 90 10.25 5.09 1.09
CA LEU A 90 9.69 6.44 1.18
C LEU A 90 10.84 7.44 1.33
N ALA A 91 11.19 8.11 0.25
CA ALA A 91 12.29 9.07 0.21
C ALA A 91 11.90 10.44 0.80
N ASN A 92 10.62 10.83 0.71
CA ASN A 92 10.11 12.04 1.33
C ASN A 92 8.67 11.83 1.82
N GLU A 93 8.45 11.99 3.13
CA GLU A 93 7.15 11.82 3.75
C GLU A 93 6.14 12.93 3.39
N LYS A 94 6.61 14.17 3.24
CA LYS A 94 5.76 15.32 2.96
C LYS A 94 5.23 15.30 1.53
N THR A 95 6.09 14.96 0.57
CA THR A 95 5.71 14.91 -0.85
C THR A 95 5.25 13.53 -1.30
N GLY A 96 5.34 12.52 -0.43
CA GLY A 96 5.09 11.13 -0.78
C GLY A 96 6.10 10.49 -1.72
N LYS A 97 7.20 11.18 -2.08
CA LYS A 97 8.19 10.68 -3.03
C LYS A 97 8.74 9.33 -2.58
N VAL A 98 8.65 8.35 -3.46
CA VAL A 98 9.24 7.01 -3.28
C VAL A 98 10.38 6.79 -4.26
N SER A 99 11.22 5.79 -3.99
CA SER A 99 12.27 5.33 -4.90
C SER A 99 12.59 3.86 -4.63
N ARG A 100 13.39 3.21 -5.48
CA ARG A 100 13.99 1.90 -5.18
C ARG A 100 14.68 1.90 -3.82
N ALA A 101 14.45 0.85 -3.03
CA ALA A 101 15.24 0.54 -1.83
C ALA A 101 16.51 -0.25 -2.21
N SER A 102 17.43 -0.47 -1.28
CA SER A 102 18.70 -1.16 -1.59
C SER A 102 18.51 -2.64 -1.97
N ASN A 103 17.41 -3.26 -1.54
CA ASN A 103 17.01 -4.64 -1.80
C ASN A 103 16.12 -4.79 -3.05
N TRP A 104 15.91 -3.73 -3.85
CA TRP A 104 14.90 -3.72 -4.92
C TRP A 104 15.01 -4.88 -5.92
N ILE A 105 16.23 -5.32 -6.26
CA ILE A 105 16.46 -6.37 -7.27
C ILE A 105 15.73 -7.66 -6.87
N GLU A 106 15.97 -8.15 -5.65
CA GLU A 106 15.34 -9.35 -5.12
C GLU A 106 13.83 -9.16 -4.93
N ARG A 107 13.43 -8.01 -4.38
CA ARG A 107 12.03 -7.76 -4.04
C ARG A 107 11.14 -7.54 -5.26
N TYR A 108 11.64 -6.91 -6.32
CA TYR A 108 10.92 -6.77 -7.58
C TYR A 108 10.81 -8.11 -8.31
N TYR A 109 11.86 -8.93 -8.27
CA TYR A 109 11.79 -10.30 -8.80
C TYR A 109 10.67 -11.10 -8.13
N HIS A 110 10.57 -11.01 -6.79
CA HIS A 110 9.49 -11.62 -6.02
C HIS A 110 8.12 -11.02 -6.39
N LEU A 111 7.99 -9.69 -6.38
CA LEU A 111 6.71 -9.01 -6.65
C LEU A 111 6.14 -9.37 -8.04
N ASN A 112 6.99 -9.51 -9.06
CA ASN A 112 6.57 -9.95 -10.40
C ASN A 112 5.93 -11.35 -10.44
N ARG A 113 6.19 -12.20 -9.45
CA ARG A 113 5.75 -13.60 -9.41
C ARG A 113 4.62 -13.83 -8.40
N SER A 114 4.45 -12.93 -7.43
CA SER A 114 3.44 -13.01 -6.38
C SER A 114 2.24 -12.09 -6.64
N PHE A 115 1.39 -12.44 -7.60
CA PHE A 115 0.26 -11.62 -8.07
C PHE A 115 -0.74 -11.18 -6.99
N HIS A 116 -0.89 -11.95 -5.90
CA HIS A 116 -1.76 -11.57 -4.79
C HIS A 116 -1.27 -10.27 -4.09
N ASN A 117 0.02 -9.94 -4.20
CA ASN A 117 0.55 -8.67 -3.71
C ASN A 117 0.01 -7.46 -4.48
N TYR A 118 -0.48 -7.62 -5.71
CA TYR A 118 -1.12 -6.53 -6.45
C TYR A 118 -2.45 -6.13 -5.79
N LEU A 119 -3.21 -7.12 -5.29
CA LEU A 119 -4.40 -6.86 -4.49
C LEU A 119 -4.07 -6.22 -3.13
N ARG A 120 -2.95 -6.62 -2.51
CA ARG A 120 -2.44 -5.96 -1.29
C ARG A 120 -2.09 -4.49 -1.57
N ILE A 121 -1.44 -4.18 -2.69
CA ILE A 121 -1.13 -2.80 -3.12
C ILE A 121 -2.42 -1.99 -3.35
N THR A 122 -3.42 -2.54 -4.06
CA THR A 122 -4.73 -1.87 -4.21
C THR A 122 -5.32 -1.51 -2.85
N ARG A 123 -5.27 -2.44 -1.89
CA ARG A 123 -5.78 -2.20 -0.53
C ARG A 123 -5.02 -1.09 0.19
N ILE A 124 -3.69 -1.10 0.09
CA ILE A 124 -2.83 -0.04 0.65
C ILE A 124 -3.25 1.31 0.07
N LEU A 125 -3.33 1.44 -1.26
CA LEU A 125 -3.71 2.67 -1.94
C LEU A 125 -5.10 3.19 -1.50
N LYS A 126 -6.11 2.32 -1.44
CA LYS A 126 -7.44 2.68 -0.95
C LYS A 126 -7.38 3.15 0.52
N SER A 127 -6.71 2.40 1.38
CA SER A 127 -6.61 2.69 2.82
C SER A 127 -5.89 4.02 3.10
N LEU A 128 -4.83 4.32 2.36
CA LEU A 128 -4.13 5.61 2.44
C LEU A 128 -5.09 6.78 2.20
N GLY A 129 -5.99 6.67 1.20
CA GLY A 129 -7.01 7.69 0.95
C GLY A 129 -8.01 7.82 2.11
N GLU A 130 -8.48 6.70 2.67
CA GLU A 130 -9.41 6.73 3.82
C GLU A 130 -8.79 7.36 5.08
N LEU A 131 -7.49 7.15 5.28
CA LEU A 131 -6.76 7.53 6.49
C LEU A 131 -5.99 8.85 6.36
N GLY A 132 -6.25 9.64 5.32
CA GLY A 132 -5.74 11.01 5.19
C GLY A 132 -4.32 11.13 4.60
N TYR A 133 -3.87 10.12 3.86
CA TYR A 133 -2.56 10.06 3.20
C TYR A 133 -2.67 9.98 1.68
N GLU A 134 -3.60 10.75 1.10
CA GLU A 134 -3.86 10.74 -0.35
C GLU A 134 -2.60 11.08 -1.17
N HIS A 135 -1.82 12.05 -0.68
CA HIS A 135 -0.58 12.52 -1.31
C HIS A 135 0.53 11.45 -1.43
N LEU A 136 0.40 10.31 -0.74
CA LEU A 136 1.36 9.21 -0.84
C LEU A 136 1.10 8.28 -2.04
N LYS A 137 -0.09 8.37 -2.66
CA LYS A 137 -0.56 7.38 -3.63
C LYS A 137 -0.01 7.61 -5.02
N ALA A 138 -0.16 8.82 -5.57
CA ALA A 138 0.29 9.12 -6.94
C ALA A 138 1.80 8.83 -7.14
N PRO A 139 2.71 9.22 -6.22
CA PRO A 139 4.13 8.87 -6.36
C PRO A 139 4.40 7.36 -6.39
N LEU A 140 3.64 6.56 -5.61
CA LEU A 140 3.78 5.10 -5.63
C LEU A 140 3.29 4.51 -6.95
N VAL A 141 2.13 4.96 -7.44
CA VAL A 141 1.55 4.50 -8.71
C VAL A 141 2.50 4.82 -9.86
N MET A 142 3.04 6.04 -9.90
CA MET A 142 4.01 6.46 -10.92
C MET A 142 5.29 5.61 -10.90
N LEU A 143 5.89 5.39 -9.72
CA LEU A 143 7.06 4.52 -9.62
C LEU A 143 6.76 3.12 -10.18
N LEU A 144 5.65 2.51 -9.78
CA LEU A 144 5.30 1.17 -10.26
C LEU A 144 5.06 1.13 -11.78
N LEU A 145 4.49 2.19 -12.36
CA LEU A 145 4.31 2.35 -13.80
C LEU A 145 5.65 2.49 -14.53
N GLU A 146 6.55 3.35 -14.07
CA GLU A 146 7.89 3.53 -14.65
C GLU A 146 8.68 2.21 -14.62
N GLU A 147 8.65 1.49 -13.49
CA GLU A 147 9.29 0.18 -13.35
C GLU A 147 8.69 -0.88 -14.28
N ALA A 148 7.38 -0.83 -14.52
CA ALA A 148 6.70 -1.76 -15.41
C ALA A 148 6.92 -1.44 -16.90
N VAL A 149 6.86 -0.16 -17.27
CA VAL A 149 6.79 0.32 -18.64
C VAL A 149 8.14 0.74 -19.18
N GLU A 150 8.90 1.56 -18.48
CA GLU A 150 10.18 2.08 -18.97
C GLU A 150 11.33 1.11 -18.64
N HIS A 151 11.44 0.70 -17.39
CA HIS A 151 12.57 -0.11 -16.93
C HIS A 151 12.38 -1.61 -17.14
N LYS A 152 11.13 -2.06 -17.38
CA LYS A 152 10.75 -3.47 -17.55
C LYS A 152 11.18 -4.40 -16.41
N THR A 153 11.43 -3.84 -15.23
CA THR A 153 11.80 -4.53 -13.99
C THR A 153 10.57 -5.07 -13.26
N LEU A 154 9.38 -4.49 -13.47
CA LEU A 154 8.09 -4.91 -12.89
C LEU A 154 7.01 -5.16 -13.95
N LYS A 155 7.37 -5.69 -15.13
CA LYS A 155 6.46 -5.83 -16.30
C LYS A 155 5.09 -6.45 -15.99
N ASN A 156 5.00 -7.37 -15.03
CA ASN A 156 3.77 -8.09 -14.75
C ASN A 156 2.72 -7.27 -13.98
N ILE A 157 3.10 -6.10 -13.42
CA ILE A 157 2.18 -5.21 -12.69
C ILE A 157 1.55 -4.14 -13.59
N GLU A 158 2.01 -4.01 -14.85
CA GLU A 158 1.59 -2.95 -15.80
C GLU A 158 0.07 -2.85 -15.92
N ARG A 159 -0.60 -4.00 -16.12
CA ARG A 159 -2.06 -4.06 -16.20
C ARG A 159 -2.74 -3.59 -14.91
N SER A 160 -2.25 -4.00 -13.74
CA SER A 160 -2.82 -3.55 -12.46
C SER A 160 -2.68 -2.05 -12.26
N CYS A 161 -1.57 -1.47 -12.72
CA CYS A 161 -1.39 -0.02 -12.67
C CYS A 161 -2.40 0.72 -13.57
N CYS A 162 -2.55 0.25 -14.81
CA CYS A 162 -3.39 0.88 -15.82
C CYS A 162 -4.89 0.72 -15.56
N GLU A 163 -5.33 -0.46 -15.09
CA GLU A 163 -6.76 -0.77 -14.93
C GLU A 163 -7.29 -0.52 -13.52
N TYR A 164 -6.43 -0.44 -12.50
CA TYR A 164 -6.87 -0.38 -11.11
C TYR A 164 -6.20 0.69 -10.29
N PHE A 165 -4.86 0.74 -10.23
CA PHE A 165 -4.16 1.60 -9.27
C PHE A 165 -4.38 3.09 -9.59
N VAL A 166 -4.35 3.48 -10.86
CA VAL A 166 -4.60 4.86 -11.28
C VAL A 166 -5.99 5.36 -10.84
N TYR A 167 -7.02 4.51 -10.89
CA TYR A 167 -8.38 4.86 -10.47
C TYR A 167 -8.56 4.87 -8.95
N THR A 168 -7.54 4.47 -8.18
CA THR A 168 -7.57 4.72 -6.73
C THR A 168 -7.31 6.19 -6.40
N LEU A 169 -6.65 6.95 -7.26
CA LEU A 169 -6.31 8.37 -7.04
C LEU A 169 -7.59 9.22 -7.00
N ARG A 170 -7.79 9.92 -5.87
CA ARG A 170 -8.99 10.74 -5.63
C ARG A 170 -8.87 12.12 -6.26
N HIS A 171 -7.68 12.71 -6.24
CA HIS A 171 -7.40 13.99 -6.89
C HIS A 171 -7.45 13.80 -8.41
N GLU A 172 -8.35 14.54 -9.06
CA GLU A 172 -8.60 14.40 -10.49
C GLU A 172 -7.39 14.82 -11.34
N GLU A 173 -6.72 15.91 -10.96
CA GLU A 173 -5.53 16.42 -11.65
C GLU A 173 -4.42 15.35 -11.68
N GLU A 174 -4.04 14.81 -10.51
CA GLU A 174 -3.04 13.74 -10.42
C GLU A 174 -3.45 12.50 -11.23
N ARG A 175 -4.73 12.12 -11.19
CA ARG A 175 -5.23 10.97 -11.94
C ARG A 175 -5.15 11.20 -13.45
N VAL A 176 -5.52 12.37 -13.93
CA VAL A 176 -5.45 12.74 -15.35
C VAL A 176 -4.00 12.76 -15.83
N ASP A 177 -3.08 13.30 -15.05
CA ASP A 177 -1.65 13.32 -15.38
C ASP A 177 -1.10 11.90 -15.55
N VAL A 178 -1.41 11.00 -14.60
CA VAL A 178 -1.01 9.59 -14.68
C VAL A 178 -1.65 8.90 -15.88
N ILE A 179 -2.92 9.15 -16.17
CA ILE A 179 -3.62 8.59 -17.34
C ILE A 179 -2.97 9.05 -18.65
N ASN A 180 -2.62 10.33 -18.75
CA ASN A 180 -1.96 10.88 -19.94
C ASN A 180 -0.58 10.25 -20.13
N TRP A 181 0.17 10.07 -19.05
CA TRP A 181 1.43 9.33 -19.07
C TRP A 181 1.24 7.88 -19.55
N ILE A 182 0.24 7.16 -19.04
CA ILE A 182 -0.07 5.79 -19.47
C ILE A 182 -0.38 5.75 -20.97
N LYS A 183 -1.22 6.66 -21.48
CA LYS A 183 -1.56 6.73 -22.91
C LYS A 183 -0.34 6.96 -23.80
N GLN A 184 0.66 7.68 -23.30
CA GLN A 184 1.88 7.99 -24.04
C GLN A 184 2.88 6.81 -24.06
N PHE A 185 3.02 6.07 -22.96
CA PHE A 185 4.13 5.13 -22.78
C PHE A 185 3.72 3.66 -22.62
N SER A 186 2.52 3.37 -22.11
CA SER A 186 2.05 2.00 -21.84
C SER A 186 1.47 1.33 -23.08
N LYS A 187 1.73 0.03 -23.24
CA LYS A 187 1.15 -0.75 -24.34
C LYS A 187 -0.29 -1.19 -24.06
N TYR A 188 -0.70 -1.22 -22.79
CA TYR A 188 -2.06 -1.62 -22.39
C TYR A 188 -3.09 -0.48 -22.52
N GLY A 189 -2.63 0.78 -22.62
CA GLY A 189 -3.52 1.94 -22.58
C GLY A 189 -4.24 2.08 -21.24
N VAL A 190 -5.31 2.88 -21.20
CA VAL A 190 -6.25 2.99 -20.07
C VAL A 190 -7.61 2.44 -20.47
N ARG A 191 -8.39 1.96 -19.50
CA ARG A 191 -9.73 1.42 -19.75
C ARG A 191 -10.80 2.49 -19.80
#